data_AF-A0A0E3WS62-F1
#
_entry.id   AF-A0A0E3WS62-F1
#
_cell.length_a   1.000
_cell.length_b   1.000
_cell.length_c   1.000
_cell.angle_alpha   90.00
_cell.angle_beta   90.00
_cell.angle_gamma   90.00
#
_symmetry.space_group_name_H-M   'P 1'
#
loop_
_entity.id
_entity.type
_entity.pdbx_description
1 polymer ?
#
loop_
_entity_poly.entity_id
_entity_poly.type
_entity_poly.pdbx_seq_one_letter_code
_entity_poly.pdbx_strand_id
1 'polypeptide(L)'
;MKIKLIVLLLVLGVVLFSGCAGNEKPSPNETVTPEDAVTPEEIVTPKEIVTPTETENPVVTESGEEDVTPGVNVTPEVNQTEEGPVVNTSGIRTAPYIVRLDNYRASPSSLDLKEGETVAWINYHDSPRRVFTLTSEEHLFEDMGLVYRRSFAYTFNETGTYNFTVIGQPRMTVNITVNKP
;
A
#
# COMPACT_ATOMS: atom_id res chain seq x y z
N MET A 1 17.37 39.40 -17.98
CA MET A 1 16.74 39.51 -16.64
C MET A 1 17.31 38.58 -15.57
N LYS A 2 18.28 37.69 -15.88
CA LYS A 2 18.79 36.69 -14.93
C LYS A 2 19.99 37.16 -14.10
N ILE A 3 20.87 38.01 -14.66
CA ILE A 3 22.04 38.54 -13.95
C ILE A 3 21.68 39.54 -12.82
N LYS A 4 20.65 40.36 -13.00
CA LYS A 4 20.20 41.31 -11.95
C LYS A 4 19.58 40.60 -10.74
N LEU A 5 18.97 39.42 -10.93
CA LEU A 5 18.39 38.61 -9.85
C LEU A 5 19.48 37.90 -9.03
N ILE A 6 20.57 37.46 -9.67
CA ILE A 6 21.71 36.83 -8.98
C ILE A 6 22.46 37.85 -8.12
N VAL A 7 22.66 39.07 -8.62
CA VAL A 7 23.30 40.15 -7.84
C VAL A 7 22.42 40.56 -6.65
N LEU A 8 21.09 40.61 -6.81
CA LEU A 8 20.17 40.92 -5.72
C LEU A 8 20.21 39.85 -4.60
N LEU A 9 20.28 38.56 -4.95
CA LEU A 9 20.36 37.47 -3.97
C LEU A 9 21.70 37.45 -3.21
N LEU A 10 22.81 37.81 -3.87
CA LEU A 10 24.13 37.86 -3.25
C LEU A 10 24.24 38.98 -2.19
N VAL A 11 23.56 40.10 -2.41
CA VAL A 11 23.55 41.24 -1.46
C VAL A 11 22.62 40.96 -0.26
N LEU A 12 21.55 40.17 -0.44
CA LEU A 12 20.60 39.84 0.62
C LEU A 12 21.10 38.73 1.58
N GLY A 13 22.11 37.94 1.18
CA GLY A 13 22.60 36.78 1.94
C GLY A 13 23.54 37.10 3.12
N VAL A 14 24.02 38.34 3.28
CA VAL A 14 25.05 38.68 4.26
C VAL A 14 24.49 39.00 5.66
N VAL A 15 23.16 38.98 5.86
CA VAL A 15 22.51 39.49 7.09
C VAL A 15 22.07 38.39 8.08
N LEU A 16 22.44 37.11 7.90
CA LEU A 16 21.94 36.01 8.75
C LEU A 16 22.99 35.28 9.61
N PHE A 17 24.21 35.81 9.77
CA PHE A 17 25.19 35.25 10.69
C PHE A 17 25.32 36.09 11.96
N SER A 18 24.32 36.04 12.84
CA SER A 18 24.42 36.58 14.20
C SER A 18 23.65 35.71 15.17
N GLY A 19 24.37 34.89 15.95
CA GLY A 19 23.86 34.36 17.21
C GLY A 19 24.17 32.89 17.50
N CYS A 20 25.44 32.54 17.72
CA CYS A 20 25.79 31.44 18.62
C CYS A 20 26.17 32.04 19.98
N ALA A 21 25.36 31.81 20.99
CA ALA A 21 25.75 31.77 22.40
C ALA A 21 25.21 30.42 22.91
N GLY A 22 26.02 29.42 23.25
CA GLY A 22 27.20 29.52 24.09
C GLY A 22 26.72 29.62 25.54
N ASN A 23 26.18 28.52 26.08
CA ASN A 23 26.01 28.36 27.53
C ASN A 23 26.35 26.92 27.91
N GLU A 24 27.30 26.86 28.83
CA GLU A 24 28.02 25.71 29.33
C GLU A 24 27.16 24.87 30.26
N LYS A 25 27.55 23.60 30.37
CA LYS A 25 27.02 22.61 31.30
C LYS A 25 27.73 22.74 32.65
N PRO A 26 27.03 22.56 33.78
CA PRO A 26 27.59 21.83 34.93
C PRO A 26 26.63 20.69 35.30
N SER A 27 26.96 19.59 35.95
CA SER A 27 28.15 18.87 36.43
C SER A 27 27.59 17.49 36.87
N PRO A 28 28.36 16.39 36.91
CA PRO A 28 27.83 15.06 37.18
C PRO A 28 27.58 14.87 38.68
N ASN A 29 26.52 14.14 39.04
CA ASN A 29 26.36 13.65 40.40
C ASN A 29 27.21 12.37 40.54
N GLU A 30 28.08 12.37 41.55
CA GLU A 30 28.91 11.24 41.94
C GLU A 30 28.09 10.17 42.69
N THR A 31 28.81 9.09 43.08
CA THR A 31 28.46 7.98 43.98
C THR A 31 27.75 6.81 43.26
N VAL A 32 28.24 5.56 43.23
CA VAL A 32 29.10 4.80 44.15
C VAL A 32 29.83 3.70 43.35
N THR A 33 31.12 3.49 43.63
CA THR A 33 31.90 2.28 43.26
C THR A 33 31.43 1.06 44.06
N PRO A 34 31.31 -0.11 43.44
CA PRO A 34 31.96 -1.27 44.04
C PRO A 34 32.97 -1.90 43.09
N GLU A 35 34.13 -2.20 43.66
CA GLU A 35 35.12 -3.13 43.13
C GLU A 35 34.45 -4.48 42.92
N ASP A 36 34.63 -5.07 41.74
CA ASP A 36 34.81 -6.51 41.61
C ASP A 36 35.60 -6.77 40.33
N ALA A 37 36.91 -6.97 40.54
CA ALA A 37 37.78 -7.54 39.54
C ALA A 37 37.47 -9.04 39.44
N VAL A 38 36.84 -9.47 38.35
CA VAL A 38 36.89 -10.87 37.93
C VAL A 38 37.24 -10.98 36.45
N THR A 39 38.37 -11.64 36.25
CA THR A 39 38.96 -12.22 35.04
C THR A 39 37.96 -12.71 33.98
N PRO A 40 38.17 -12.44 32.68
CA PRO A 40 37.55 -13.22 31.62
C PRO A 40 38.52 -14.30 31.12
N GLU A 41 38.37 -15.53 31.61
CA GLU A 41 38.75 -16.74 30.88
C GLU A 41 37.50 -17.61 30.71
N GLU A 42 36.89 -17.57 29.53
CA GLU A 42 36.58 -18.80 28.77
C GLU A 42 36.05 -18.45 27.38
N ILE A 43 36.73 -18.99 26.38
CA ILE A 43 36.35 -18.95 24.98
C ILE A 43 35.33 -20.08 24.77
N VAL A 44 34.04 -19.76 24.81
CA VAL A 44 33.01 -20.73 24.40
C VAL A 44 32.89 -20.70 22.88
N THR A 45 33.29 -21.80 22.27
CA THR A 45 33.06 -22.14 20.86
C THR A 45 31.60 -22.58 20.67
N PRO A 46 30.81 -21.94 19.77
CA PRO A 46 29.61 -22.57 19.24
C PRO A 46 29.95 -23.23 17.91
N LYS A 47 30.06 -24.56 17.92
CA LYS A 47 30.01 -25.39 16.71
C LYS A 47 28.66 -26.08 16.69
N GLU A 48 27.70 -25.53 15.96
CA GLU A 48 26.67 -26.31 15.24
C GLU A 48 26.11 -25.44 14.10
N ILE A 49 26.56 -25.75 12.89
CA ILE A 49 25.89 -25.37 11.65
C ILE A 49 24.89 -26.49 11.40
N VAL A 50 23.61 -26.24 11.69
CA VAL A 50 22.52 -27.09 11.20
C VAL A 50 22.16 -26.66 9.78
N THR A 51 22.44 -27.56 8.85
CA THR A 51 22.03 -27.55 7.45
C THR A 51 20.50 -27.45 7.33
N PRO A 52 19.94 -26.48 6.57
CA PRO A 52 18.56 -26.58 6.15
C PRO A 52 18.46 -27.56 4.97
N THR A 53 17.63 -28.58 5.17
CA THR A 53 17.21 -29.59 4.20
C THR A 53 16.61 -28.94 2.95
N GLU A 54 17.08 -29.37 1.79
CA GLU A 54 16.57 -29.03 0.47
C GLU A 54 15.17 -29.62 0.29
N THR A 55 14.14 -28.77 0.28
CA THR A 55 12.77 -29.16 -0.04
C THR A 55 12.59 -29.13 -1.55
N GLU A 56 12.06 -30.25 -2.04
CA GLU A 56 11.96 -30.65 -3.42
C GLU A 56 11.22 -29.67 -4.34
N ASN A 57 11.76 -29.63 -5.55
CA ASN A 57 11.26 -29.01 -6.77
C ASN A 57 9.88 -29.60 -7.16
N PRO A 58 8.82 -28.80 -7.39
CA PRO A 58 7.70 -29.29 -8.17
C PRO A 58 8.08 -29.25 -9.66
N VAL A 59 8.04 -30.45 -10.24
CA VAL A 59 8.16 -30.75 -11.67
C VAL A 59 7.32 -29.80 -12.51
N VAL A 60 7.99 -29.18 -13.49
CA VAL A 60 7.35 -28.54 -14.65
C VAL A 60 6.81 -29.65 -15.54
N THR A 61 5.49 -29.68 -15.74
CA THR A 61 4.86 -30.39 -16.85
C THR A 61 4.23 -29.34 -17.76
N GLU A 62 4.94 -29.01 -18.82
CA GLU A 62 4.42 -28.41 -20.04
C GLU A 62 4.02 -29.57 -20.97
N SER A 63 2.80 -29.60 -21.49
CA SER A 63 2.46 -30.21 -22.80
C SER A 63 0.94 -30.28 -23.05
N GLY A 64 0.49 -29.57 -24.10
CA GLY A 64 -0.63 -29.94 -24.98
C GLY A 64 -2.05 -29.79 -24.42
N GLU A 65 -3.09 -29.40 -25.16
CA GLU A 65 -3.32 -29.27 -26.60
C GLU A 65 -4.45 -28.24 -26.82
N GLU A 66 -4.38 -27.53 -27.95
CA GLU A 66 -5.54 -26.86 -28.55
C GLU A 66 -6.62 -27.92 -28.88
N ASP A 67 -7.87 -27.66 -28.50
CA ASP A 67 -9.01 -28.19 -29.24
C ASP A 67 -10.01 -27.07 -29.51
N VAL A 68 -10.18 -26.79 -30.80
CA VAL A 68 -11.17 -25.90 -31.37
C VAL A 68 -12.16 -26.80 -32.07
N THR A 69 -13.43 -26.83 -31.65
CA THR A 69 -14.54 -27.13 -32.57
C THR A 69 -15.81 -26.36 -32.17
N PRO A 70 -16.52 -25.73 -33.13
CA PRO A 70 -17.67 -24.86 -32.88
C PRO A 70 -19.04 -25.59 -32.97
N GLY A 71 -19.98 -25.11 -32.15
CA GLY A 71 -21.39 -24.98 -32.52
C GLY A 71 -22.36 -26.11 -32.10
N VAL A 72 -23.22 -25.82 -31.11
CA VAL A 72 -24.61 -26.29 -31.09
C VAL A 72 -25.50 -25.18 -30.51
N ASN A 73 -26.37 -24.65 -31.37
CA ASN A 73 -27.46 -23.75 -31.03
C ASN A 73 -28.69 -24.59 -30.71
N VAL A 74 -29.19 -24.57 -29.45
CA VAL A 74 -30.55 -25.04 -29.13
C VAL A 74 -31.18 -24.16 -28.05
N THR A 75 -32.21 -23.42 -28.46
CA THR A 75 -33.34 -22.93 -27.65
C THR A 75 -34.53 -23.82 -28.04
N PRO A 76 -35.35 -24.35 -27.10
CA PRO A 76 -36.58 -23.67 -26.63
C PRO A 76 -36.83 -23.84 -25.10
N GLU A 77 -37.24 -22.80 -24.38
CA GLU A 77 -38.62 -22.36 -24.07
C GLU A 77 -39.06 -22.73 -22.63
N VAL A 78 -39.25 -21.67 -21.83
CA VAL A 78 -40.22 -21.43 -20.74
C VAL A 78 -40.64 -22.58 -19.81
N ASN A 79 -40.38 -22.38 -18.52
CA ASN A 79 -41.39 -22.57 -17.48
C ASN A 79 -41.18 -21.57 -16.32
N GLN A 80 -42.29 -20.91 -15.94
CA GLN A 80 -42.39 -19.86 -14.92
C GLN A 80 -42.44 -20.42 -13.48
N THR A 81 -42.07 -19.54 -12.54
CA THR A 81 -42.56 -19.43 -11.14
C THR A 81 -41.65 -20.02 -10.04
N GLU A 82 -40.83 -19.16 -9.44
CA GLU A 82 -40.99 -18.71 -8.05
C GLU A 82 -40.40 -17.29 -7.92
N GLU A 83 -41.22 -16.32 -7.52
CA GLU A 83 -40.80 -14.95 -7.22
C GLU A 83 -39.97 -14.93 -5.92
N GLY A 84 -38.65 -15.06 -6.06
CA GLY A 84 -37.72 -14.40 -5.15
C GLY A 84 -37.66 -12.90 -5.49
N PRO A 85 -37.28 -12.01 -4.57
CA PRO A 85 -37.15 -10.59 -4.87
C PRO A 85 -36.07 -10.41 -5.95
N VAL A 86 -36.51 -10.16 -7.17
CA VAL A 86 -35.63 -9.77 -8.27
C VAL A 86 -35.18 -8.35 -7.97
N VAL A 87 -34.05 -8.21 -7.27
CA VAL A 87 -33.37 -6.93 -7.17
C VAL A 87 -32.99 -6.55 -8.58
N ASN A 88 -33.67 -5.55 -9.13
CA ASN A 88 -33.37 -4.99 -10.44
C ASN A 88 -32.01 -4.29 -10.35
N THR A 89 -30.93 -5.05 -10.54
CA THR A 89 -29.51 -4.64 -10.51
C THR A 89 -29.11 -3.72 -11.68
N SER A 90 -30.06 -3.05 -12.32
CA SER A 90 -29.88 -2.28 -13.56
C SER A 90 -29.00 -1.01 -13.41
N GLY A 91 -28.41 -0.78 -12.23
CA GLY A 91 -27.54 0.36 -11.98
C GLY A 91 -26.28 0.04 -11.19
N ILE A 92 -25.91 -1.24 -11.01
CA ILE A 92 -24.64 -1.65 -10.37
C ILE A 92 -23.58 -1.78 -11.46
N ARG A 93 -22.44 -1.10 -11.29
CA ARG A 93 -21.32 -1.17 -12.21
C ARG A 93 -20.55 -2.47 -12.04
N THR A 94 -20.37 -3.21 -13.14
CA THR A 94 -19.62 -4.49 -13.15
C THR A 94 -18.11 -4.29 -13.30
N ALA A 95 -17.67 -3.18 -13.89
CA ALA A 95 -16.25 -2.84 -14.02
C ALA A 95 -15.76 -2.09 -12.77
N PRO A 96 -14.52 -2.33 -12.29
CA PRO A 96 -14.03 -1.68 -11.09
C PRO A 96 -13.79 -0.18 -11.31
N TYR A 97 -14.00 0.64 -10.28
CA TYR A 97 -13.48 2.00 -10.24
C TYR A 97 -11.97 1.94 -10.05
N ILE A 98 -11.22 2.70 -10.83
CA ILE A 98 -9.76 2.69 -10.73
C ILE A 98 -9.30 3.90 -9.95
N VAL A 99 -8.63 3.65 -8.82
CA VAL A 99 -7.87 4.65 -8.07
C VAL A 99 -6.41 4.53 -8.45
N ARG A 100 -5.87 5.58 -9.09
CA ARG A 100 -4.46 5.65 -9.43
C ARG A 100 -3.67 6.27 -8.28
N LEU A 101 -2.65 5.56 -7.82
CA LEU A 101 -1.67 6.05 -6.84
C LEU A 101 -0.42 6.49 -7.60
N ASP A 102 -0.25 7.80 -7.75
CA ASP A 102 0.80 8.37 -8.59
C ASP A 102 1.21 9.76 -8.10
N ASN A 103 2.46 10.14 -8.30
CA ASN A 103 3.01 11.43 -7.85
C ASN A 103 2.60 11.82 -6.41
N TYR A 104 2.67 10.86 -5.48
CA TYR A 104 2.29 11.03 -4.07
C TYR A 104 0.84 11.51 -3.85
N ARG A 105 -0.07 11.14 -4.77
CA ARG A 105 -1.52 11.42 -4.72
C ARG A 105 -2.34 10.20 -5.11
N ALA A 106 -3.53 10.09 -4.52
CA ALA A 106 -4.58 9.20 -5.00
C ALA A 106 -5.54 9.97 -5.91
N SER A 107 -5.93 9.37 -7.03
CA SER A 107 -6.89 9.97 -7.97
C SER A 107 -7.84 8.91 -8.53
N PRO A 108 -9.16 9.05 -8.35
CA PRO A 108 -9.81 10.06 -7.50
C PRO A 108 -9.50 9.82 -6.00
N SER A 109 -9.66 10.85 -5.18
CA SER A 109 -9.56 10.75 -3.71
C SER A 109 -10.89 10.47 -3.03
N SER A 110 -11.98 10.44 -3.78
CA SER A 110 -13.30 10.06 -3.28
C SER A 110 -14.10 9.34 -4.35
N LEU A 111 -14.92 8.37 -3.92
CA LEU A 111 -15.81 7.61 -4.79
C LEU A 111 -17.16 7.37 -4.08
N ASP A 112 -18.24 7.48 -4.84
CA ASP A 112 -19.58 7.07 -4.44
C ASP A 112 -19.94 5.79 -5.17
N LEU A 113 -20.16 4.72 -4.41
CA LEU A 113 -20.42 3.36 -4.88
C LEU A 113 -21.82 2.90 -4.49
N LYS A 114 -22.26 1.83 -5.12
CA LYS A 114 -23.37 0.99 -4.69
C LYS A 114 -22.85 -0.33 -4.10
N GLU A 115 -23.61 -0.93 -3.19
CA GLU A 115 -23.33 -2.29 -2.71
C GLU A 115 -23.17 -3.25 -3.90
N GLY A 116 -22.14 -4.09 -3.84
CA GLY A 116 -21.73 -5.01 -4.91
C GLY A 116 -20.72 -4.44 -5.90
N GLU A 117 -20.37 -3.14 -5.84
CA GLU A 117 -19.38 -2.54 -6.73
C GLU A 117 -17.93 -2.73 -6.22
N THR A 118 -16.98 -2.68 -7.16
CA THR A 118 -15.56 -2.94 -6.89
C THR A 118 -14.72 -1.69 -7.09
N VAL A 119 -13.71 -1.48 -6.23
CA VAL A 119 -12.61 -0.52 -6.47
C VAL A 119 -11.31 -1.28 -6.64
N ALA A 120 -10.48 -0.83 -7.58
CA ALA A 120 -9.11 -1.28 -7.75
C ALA A 120 -8.13 -0.12 -7.59
N TRP A 121 -7.15 -0.29 -6.71
CA TRP A 121 -6.04 0.63 -6.53
C TRP A 121 -4.85 0.13 -7.33
N ILE A 122 -4.21 1.02 -8.09
CA ILE A 122 -3.02 0.69 -8.87
C ILE A 122 -1.89 1.68 -8.54
N ASN A 123 -0.71 1.13 -8.24
CA ASN A 123 0.49 1.95 -8.09
C ASN A 123 1.08 2.28 -9.46
N TYR A 124 1.10 3.57 -9.82
CA TYR A 124 1.72 4.08 -11.06
C TYR A 124 2.90 5.03 -10.79
N HIS A 125 3.40 5.08 -9.56
CA HIS A 125 4.50 5.95 -9.18
C HIS A 125 5.85 5.40 -9.65
N ASP A 126 6.39 6.01 -10.70
CA ASP A 126 7.58 5.49 -11.40
C ASP A 126 8.91 6.14 -10.96
N SER A 127 8.88 7.34 -10.36
CA SER A 127 10.11 8.10 -10.10
C SER A 127 10.10 8.87 -8.76
N PRO A 128 10.89 8.44 -7.76
CA PRO A 128 11.55 7.13 -7.69
C PRO A 128 10.51 6.01 -7.54
N ARG A 129 10.76 4.82 -8.12
CA ARG A 129 9.88 3.67 -7.89
C ARG A 129 9.81 3.34 -6.40
N ARG A 130 8.59 3.14 -5.91
CA ARG A 130 8.31 2.76 -4.52
C ARG A 130 7.23 1.71 -4.49
N VAL A 131 7.29 0.83 -3.49
CA VAL A 131 6.15 0.02 -3.08
C VAL A 131 5.29 0.89 -2.17
N PHE A 132 3.99 0.93 -2.41
CA PHE A 132 3.04 1.59 -1.52
C PHE A 132 2.32 0.55 -0.69
N THR A 133 2.20 0.78 0.60
CA THR A 133 1.40 -0.07 1.49
C THR A 133 0.03 0.57 1.63
N LEU A 134 -0.99 -0.05 1.03
CA LEU A 134 -2.40 0.34 1.12
C LEU A 134 -3.01 -0.25 2.39
N THR A 135 -3.66 0.60 3.17
CA THR A 135 -4.31 0.24 4.44
C THR A 135 -5.78 0.65 4.40
N SER A 136 -6.65 -0.20 4.94
CA SER A 136 -8.05 0.13 5.25
C SER A 136 -8.15 0.50 6.73
N GLU A 137 -8.70 1.67 7.05
CA GLU A 137 -8.91 2.10 8.43
C GLU A 137 -9.97 1.25 9.15
N GLU A 138 -10.91 0.68 8.39
CA GLU A 138 -11.95 -0.22 8.88
C GLU A 138 -11.51 -1.70 8.91
N HIS A 139 -10.21 -1.98 8.68
CA HIS A 139 -9.63 -3.31 8.72
C HIS A 139 -10.32 -4.35 7.80
N LEU A 140 -10.76 -3.92 6.62
CA LEU A 140 -11.42 -4.80 5.64
C LEU A 140 -10.50 -5.89 5.06
N PHE A 141 -9.19 -5.64 5.10
CA PHE A 141 -8.14 -6.54 4.64
C PHE A 141 -6.81 -6.19 5.32
N GLU A 142 -5.87 -7.14 5.31
CA GLU A 142 -4.49 -6.91 5.77
C GLU A 142 -3.75 -5.91 4.88
N ASP A 143 -2.83 -5.13 5.45
CA ASP A 143 -2.05 -4.14 4.71
C ASP A 143 -1.42 -4.69 3.43
N MET A 144 -1.76 -4.07 2.29
CA MET A 144 -1.39 -4.59 0.96
C MET A 144 -0.23 -3.82 0.35
N GLY A 145 0.86 -4.53 0.05
CA GLY A 145 2.00 -4.00 -0.72
C GLY A 145 1.71 -3.92 -2.22
N LEU A 146 1.61 -2.70 -2.75
CA LEU A 146 1.41 -2.41 -4.17
C LEU A 146 2.73 -2.03 -4.85
N VAL A 147 3.32 -2.98 -5.57
CA VAL A 147 4.47 -2.74 -6.46
C VAL A 147 4.03 -1.95 -7.71
N TYR A 148 4.96 -1.27 -8.37
CA TYR A 148 4.69 -0.54 -9.61
C TYR A 148 3.92 -1.40 -10.64
N ARG A 149 2.83 -0.82 -11.17
CA ARG A 149 1.84 -1.42 -12.09
C ARG A 149 1.08 -2.64 -11.56
N ARG A 150 1.19 -2.96 -10.27
CA ARG A 150 0.32 -3.94 -9.62
C ARG A 150 -0.92 -3.27 -9.05
N SER A 151 -2.01 -4.00 -9.08
CA SER A 151 -3.30 -3.58 -8.55
C SER A 151 -3.81 -4.53 -7.49
N PHE A 152 -4.54 -3.98 -6.54
CA PHE A 152 -5.39 -4.71 -5.61
C PHE A 152 -6.83 -4.25 -5.82
N ALA A 153 -7.79 -5.18 -5.75
CA ALA A 153 -9.20 -4.89 -5.93
C ALA A 153 -10.00 -5.41 -4.73
N TYR A 154 -11.02 -4.64 -4.35
CA TYR A 154 -11.93 -4.98 -3.26
C TYR A 154 -13.37 -4.66 -3.66
N THR A 155 -14.27 -5.61 -3.40
CA THR A 155 -15.72 -5.47 -3.67
C THR A 155 -16.44 -5.14 -2.37
N PHE A 156 -17.23 -4.07 -2.39
CA PHE A 156 -17.94 -3.57 -1.23
C PHE A 156 -19.35 -4.16 -1.18
N ASN A 157 -19.60 -5.10 -0.28
CA ASN A 157 -20.92 -5.75 -0.16
C ASN A 157 -21.81 -5.13 0.93
N GLU A 158 -21.31 -4.13 1.64
CA GLU A 158 -22.01 -3.46 2.73
C GLU A 158 -22.02 -1.95 2.51
N THR A 159 -23.14 -1.29 2.79
CA THR A 159 -23.20 0.17 2.85
C THR A 159 -22.33 0.71 3.97
N GLY A 160 -21.70 1.86 3.74
CA GLY A 160 -20.86 2.48 4.75
C GLY A 160 -20.01 3.60 4.19
N THR A 161 -19.15 4.15 5.05
CA THR A 161 -18.05 5.02 4.64
C THR A 161 -16.76 4.33 5.03
N TYR A 162 -15.84 4.24 4.09
CA TYR A 162 -14.58 3.54 4.21
C TYR A 162 -13.43 4.46 3.86
N ASN A 163 -12.37 4.41 4.65
CA ASN A 163 -11.20 5.26 4.51
C ASN A 163 -9.97 4.41 4.22
N PHE A 164 -9.27 4.78 3.16
CA PHE A 164 -8.06 4.09 2.75
C PHE A 164 -6.91 5.07 2.72
N THR A 165 -5.75 4.62 3.21
CA THR A 165 -4.53 5.41 3.23
C THR A 165 -3.36 4.63 2.64
N VAL A 166 -2.31 5.35 2.24
CA VAL A 166 -1.02 4.76 1.95
C VAL A 166 -0.05 5.15 3.06
N ILE A 167 0.58 4.15 3.69
CA ILE A 167 1.49 4.38 4.83
C ILE A 167 2.60 5.37 4.45
N GLY A 168 2.77 6.39 5.29
CA GLY A 168 3.77 7.45 5.11
C GLY A 168 3.46 8.43 3.98
N GLN A 169 2.26 8.36 3.36
CA GLN A 169 1.83 9.26 2.29
C GLN A 169 0.49 9.93 2.64
N PRO A 170 0.48 10.99 3.47
CA PRO A 170 -0.76 11.61 3.97
C PRO A 170 -1.69 12.21 2.90
N ARG A 171 -1.19 12.37 1.67
CA ARG A 171 -1.95 12.92 0.53
C ARG A 171 -2.53 11.82 -0.38
N MET A 172 -2.29 10.56 -0.05
CA MET A 172 -2.82 9.38 -0.72
C MET A 172 -3.92 8.76 0.15
N THR A 173 -4.93 9.57 0.47
CA THR A 173 -6.14 9.15 1.16
C THR A 173 -7.27 9.02 0.15
N VAL A 174 -8.12 8.01 0.34
CA VAL A 174 -9.31 7.77 -0.49
C VAL A 174 -10.50 7.54 0.44
N ASN A 175 -11.55 8.34 0.26
CA ASN A 175 -12.82 8.15 0.96
C ASN A 175 -13.82 7.46 0.03
N ILE A 176 -14.42 6.36 0.47
CA ILE A 176 -15.39 5.61 -0.31
C ILE A 176 -16.71 5.60 0.45
N THR A 177 -17.78 6.08 -0.17
CA THR A 177 -19.13 5.98 0.36
C THR A 177 -19.90 4.93 -0.44
N VAL A 178 -20.45 3.92 0.23
CA VAL A 178 -21.20 2.83 -0.39
C VAL A 178 -22.66 2.96 0.02
N ASN A 179 -23.54 3.07 -0.97
CA ASN A 179 -24.97 3.24 -0.80
C ASN A 179 -25.74 2.00 -1.26
N LYS A 180 -27.02 1.92 -0.92
CA LYS A 180 -27.90 0.89 -1.49
C LYS A 180 -28.03 1.08 -3.02
N PRO A 181 -28.30 0.00 -3.78
CA PRO A 181 -28.41 0.04 -5.24
C PRO A 181 -29.43 1.04 -5.80
#